data_AF-A0A1I1WCD1-F1
#
_entry.id   AF-A0A1I1WCD1-F1
#
_cell.length_a   1.000
_cell.length_b   1.000
_cell.length_c   1.000
_cell.angle_alpha   90.00
_cell.angle_beta   90.00
_cell.angle_gamma   90.00
#
_symmetry.space_group_name_H-M   'P 1'
#
loop_
_entity.id
_entity.type
_entity.pdbx_description
1 polymer ?
#
loop_
_entity_poly.entity_id
_entity_poly.type
_entity_poly.pdbx_seq_one_letter_code
_entity_poly.pdbx_strand_id
1 'polypeptide(L)'
;MKTKRLFPILLLILFSGCNKNEIEVFDHPFIHIMYEGASSITVSSKATVLKEYNIYLSSKPLSQNLIVDYEVVVGDGLQEGVDFEMITQGNSLTFLPGIYEMPVRIKWLPNTLDPSKDNSLIIRITGNNLGFTIGLPGPDHNQTELVITKIE
;
A
#
# COMPACT_ATOMS: atom_id res chain seq x y z
N MET A 1 -57.02 58.14 -4.62
CA MET A 1 -56.84 56.88 -3.87
C MET A 1 -55.83 56.01 -4.60
N LYS A 2 -54.71 55.75 -3.92
CA LYS A 2 -53.51 54.92 -4.20
C LYS A 2 -53.33 54.23 -5.58
N THR A 3 -52.28 54.69 -6.27
CA THR A 3 -51.49 54.04 -7.33
C THR A 3 -50.96 52.68 -6.92
N LYS A 4 -50.96 51.70 -7.84
CA LYS A 4 -49.96 50.61 -7.87
C LYS A 4 -49.58 50.31 -9.32
N ARG A 5 -48.38 50.73 -9.71
CA ARG A 5 -47.68 50.30 -10.92
C ARG A 5 -47.14 48.90 -10.66
N LEU A 6 -47.50 47.91 -11.49
CA LEU A 6 -46.79 46.64 -11.54
C LEU A 6 -45.48 46.87 -12.32
N PHE A 7 -44.35 46.65 -11.65
CA PHE A 7 -43.02 46.70 -12.24
C PHE A 7 -42.48 45.25 -12.25
N PRO A 8 -42.20 44.64 -13.41
CA PRO A 8 -41.62 43.30 -13.47
C PRO A 8 -40.10 43.42 -13.40
N ILE A 9 -39.51 43.18 -12.24
CA ILE A 9 -38.06 42.98 -12.11
C ILE A 9 -37.88 41.80 -11.17
N LEU A 10 -37.58 40.62 -11.72
CA LEU A 10 -36.55 39.73 -11.19
C LEU A 10 -36.30 38.56 -12.15
N LEU A 11 -35.53 38.82 -13.21
CA LEU A 11 -34.99 37.78 -14.07
C LEU A 11 -33.50 38.08 -14.26
N LEU A 12 -32.65 37.72 -13.30
CA LEU A 12 -31.19 37.85 -13.48
C LEU A 12 -30.33 37.23 -12.35
N ILE A 13 -30.55 35.98 -11.92
CA ILE A 13 -29.49 35.24 -11.21
C ILE A 13 -29.57 33.73 -11.51
N LEU A 14 -29.04 33.31 -12.67
CA LEU A 14 -28.69 31.90 -12.93
C LEU A 14 -27.37 31.79 -13.72
N PHE A 15 -26.37 32.59 -13.32
CA PHE A 15 -24.98 32.41 -13.76
C PHE A 15 -24.03 32.32 -12.57
N SER A 16 -24.41 31.55 -11.55
CA SER A 16 -23.39 30.96 -10.68
C SER A 16 -22.73 29.88 -11.51
N GLY A 17 -21.66 30.27 -12.20
CA GLY A 17 -20.77 29.35 -12.89
C GLY A 17 -20.47 28.20 -11.93
N CYS A 18 -20.82 27.00 -12.35
CA CYS A 18 -20.20 25.80 -11.81
C CYS A 18 -18.72 25.99 -12.13
N ASN A 19 -17.96 26.55 -11.18
CA ASN A 19 -16.52 26.38 -11.18
C ASN A 19 -16.37 24.88 -11.35
N LYS A 20 -15.89 24.47 -12.54
CA LYS A 20 -15.25 23.17 -12.66
C LYS A 20 -14.23 23.22 -11.54
N ASN A 21 -14.53 22.54 -10.44
CA ASN A 21 -13.51 22.09 -9.54
C ASN A 21 -12.54 21.40 -10.49
N GLU A 22 -11.43 22.05 -10.78
CA GLU A 22 -10.27 21.39 -11.32
C GLU A 22 -10.10 20.23 -10.34
N ILE A 23 -10.46 19.03 -10.80
CA ILE A 23 -10.14 17.83 -10.09
C ILE A 23 -8.62 17.92 -10.07
N GLU A 24 -8.03 18.28 -8.94
CA GLU A 24 -6.61 18.06 -8.71
C GLU A 24 -6.45 16.56 -8.95
N VAL A 25 -6.01 16.23 -10.16
CA VAL A 25 -5.70 14.86 -10.53
C VAL A 25 -4.57 14.53 -9.58
N PHE A 26 -4.85 13.71 -8.57
CA PHE A 26 -3.85 13.21 -7.64
C PHE A 26 -2.79 12.45 -8.45
N ASP A 27 -1.79 13.18 -8.92
CA ASP A 27 -0.70 12.73 -9.77
C ASP A 27 0.58 12.53 -8.95
N HIS A 28 0.40 12.34 -7.63
CA HIS A 28 1.51 12.09 -6.72
C HIS A 28 1.77 10.58 -6.68
N PRO A 29 2.95 10.14 -7.13
CA PRO A 29 3.29 8.73 -7.12
C PRO A 29 3.43 8.21 -5.69
N PHE A 30 3.02 6.97 -5.48
CA PHE A 30 3.10 6.31 -4.18
C PHE A 30 3.44 4.83 -4.31
N ILE A 31 3.96 4.26 -3.22
CA ILE A 31 4.40 2.89 -3.11
C ILE A 31 3.71 2.25 -1.92
N HIS A 32 3.14 1.06 -2.09
CA HIS A 32 2.41 0.39 -1.03
C HIS A 32 2.56 -1.13 -1.12
N ILE A 33 2.22 -1.84 -0.04
CA ILE A 33 2.24 -3.29 0.02
C ILE A 33 0.89 -3.82 0.49
N MET A 34 0.37 -4.82 -0.19
CA MET A 34 -0.85 -5.52 0.19
C MET A 34 -0.80 -6.96 -0.29
N TYR A 35 -1.67 -7.80 0.27
CA TYR A 35 -1.95 -9.12 -0.26
C TYR A 35 -3.46 -9.27 -0.43
N GLU A 36 -3.91 -9.44 -1.66
CA GLU A 36 -5.34 -9.56 -2.00
C GLU A 36 -6.21 -8.42 -1.42
N GLY A 37 -5.67 -7.20 -1.42
CA GLY A 37 -6.35 -6.00 -0.88
C GLY A 37 -6.19 -5.79 0.62
N ALA A 38 -5.61 -6.75 1.36
CA ALA A 38 -5.44 -6.69 2.80
C ALA A 38 -4.03 -6.24 3.22
N SER A 39 -3.95 -5.51 4.34
CA SER A 39 -2.69 -5.16 5.02
C SER A 39 -2.31 -6.16 6.13
N SER A 40 -3.18 -7.14 6.40
CA SER A 40 -2.92 -8.24 7.33
C SER A 40 -3.54 -9.52 6.81
N ILE A 41 -2.78 -10.61 6.86
CA ILE A 41 -3.20 -11.93 6.38
C ILE A 41 -2.69 -13.02 7.31
N THR A 42 -3.16 -14.24 7.06
CA THR A 42 -2.71 -15.43 7.78
C THR A 42 -2.07 -16.46 6.86
N VAL A 43 -1.17 -17.26 7.40
CA VAL A 43 -0.62 -18.46 6.76
C VAL A 43 -0.68 -19.65 7.70
N SER A 44 -1.02 -20.83 7.21
CA SER A 44 -1.15 -22.01 8.07
C SER A 44 0.21 -22.53 8.53
N SER A 45 0.27 -23.03 9.77
CA SER A 45 1.41 -23.71 10.40
C SER A 45 1.76 -25.02 9.68
N LYS A 46 0.84 -25.55 8.89
CA LYS A 46 0.98 -26.76 8.08
C LYS A 46 1.40 -26.46 6.64
N ALA A 47 1.49 -25.18 6.26
CA ALA A 47 1.77 -24.80 4.89
C ALA A 47 3.22 -25.14 4.51
N THR A 48 3.40 -25.71 3.33
CA THR A 48 4.70 -25.79 2.64
C THR A 48 4.51 -25.10 1.30
N VAL A 49 4.75 -23.79 1.27
CA VAL A 49 4.37 -22.96 0.13
C VAL A 49 5.32 -21.79 -0.07
N LEU A 50 5.71 -21.55 -1.32
CA LEU A 50 6.37 -20.31 -1.72
C LEU A 50 5.29 -19.26 -2.02
N LYS A 51 5.32 -18.14 -1.31
CA LYS A 51 4.44 -16.99 -1.55
C LYS A 51 5.23 -15.78 -2.01
N GLU A 52 4.58 -14.98 -2.85
CA GLU A 52 5.06 -13.68 -3.31
C GLU A 52 4.20 -12.58 -2.67
N TYR A 53 4.86 -11.61 -2.04
CA TYR A 53 4.25 -10.43 -1.43
C TYR A 53 4.72 -9.21 -2.20
N ASN A 54 3.86 -8.66 -3.05
CA ASN A 54 4.25 -7.60 -3.97
C ASN A 54 4.22 -6.24 -3.29
N ILE A 55 5.31 -5.49 -3.47
CA ILE A 55 5.32 -4.05 -3.31
C ILE A 55 4.91 -3.44 -4.65
N TYR A 56 3.94 -2.54 -4.61
CA TYR A 56 3.31 -1.92 -5.76
C TYR A 56 3.73 -0.47 -5.91
N LEU A 57 3.96 -0.04 -7.15
CA LEU A 57 4.18 1.34 -7.55
C LEU A 57 2.94 1.85 -8.29
N SER A 58 2.39 2.95 -7.81
CA SER A 58 1.39 3.74 -8.53
C SER A 58 2.04 5.03 -9.01
N SER A 59 2.31 5.13 -10.30
CA SER A 59 2.92 6.31 -10.91
C SER A 59 2.69 6.35 -12.42
N LYS A 60 2.98 7.50 -13.03
CA LYS A 60 3.31 7.58 -14.46
C LYS A 60 4.60 6.78 -14.75
N PRO A 61 4.88 6.45 -16.02
CA PRO A 61 6.13 5.80 -16.40
C PRO A 61 7.35 6.56 -15.88
N LEU A 62 8.25 5.83 -15.23
CA LEU A 62 9.49 6.37 -14.71
C LEU A 62 10.56 6.46 -15.81
N SER A 63 11.41 7.47 -15.74
CA SER A 63 12.59 7.64 -16.62
C SER A 63 13.87 7.03 -16.04
N GLN A 64 13.86 6.63 -14.77
CA GLN A 64 14.98 6.05 -14.03
C GLN A 64 14.51 4.94 -13.11
N ASN A 65 15.44 4.15 -12.61
CA ASN A 65 15.13 3.09 -11.66
C ASN A 65 14.64 3.68 -10.34
N LEU A 66 13.56 3.11 -9.82
CA LEU A 66 13.12 3.33 -8.44
C LEU A 66 13.71 2.23 -7.57
N ILE A 67 14.37 2.61 -6.49
CA ILE A 67 14.87 1.72 -5.45
C ILE A 67 13.96 1.91 -4.25
N VAL A 68 13.31 0.83 -3.83
CA VAL A 68 12.43 0.80 -2.66
C VAL A 68 13.10 0.01 -1.56
N ASP A 69 13.32 0.65 -0.42
CA ASP A 69 13.88 0.03 0.77
C ASP A 69 12.75 -0.55 1.62
N TYR A 70 12.98 -1.73 2.18
CA TYR A 70 12.05 -2.40 3.07
C TYR A 70 12.78 -3.14 4.17
N GLU A 71 12.07 -3.42 5.26
CA GLU A 71 12.53 -4.29 6.33
C GLU A 71 11.58 -5.47 6.51
N VAL A 72 12.12 -6.56 7.03
CA VAL A 72 11.35 -7.71 7.51
C VAL A 72 11.53 -7.79 9.01
N VAL A 73 10.45 -7.60 9.76
CA VAL A 73 10.43 -7.72 11.21
C VAL A 73 9.79 -9.05 11.56
N VAL A 74 10.51 -9.88 12.32
CA VAL A 74 10.10 -11.24 12.67
C VAL A 74 9.77 -11.26 14.15
N GLY A 75 8.56 -11.69 14.49
CA GLY A 75 8.13 -11.92 15.86
C GLY A 75 8.93 -13.04 16.53
N ASP A 76 8.97 -13.03 17.86
CA ASP A 76 9.79 -13.95 18.67
C ASP A 76 9.28 -15.42 18.67
N GLY A 77 8.13 -15.67 18.07
CA GLY A 77 7.55 -16.99 17.83
C GLY A 77 8.03 -17.66 16.57
N LEU A 78 8.64 -16.92 15.62
CA LEU A 78 9.10 -17.47 14.35
C LEU A 78 10.62 -17.49 14.24
N GLN A 79 11.14 -18.53 13.58
CA GLN A 79 12.57 -18.66 13.31
C GLN A 79 12.83 -18.97 11.83
N GLU A 80 13.74 -18.20 11.20
CA GLU A 80 14.18 -18.50 9.83
C GLU A 80 14.92 -19.84 9.75
N GLY A 81 14.64 -20.62 8.71
CA GLY A 81 15.10 -21.99 8.52
C GLY A 81 14.27 -23.05 9.27
N VAL A 82 13.33 -22.63 10.14
CA VAL A 82 12.41 -23.51 10.86
C VAL A 82 10.97 -23.26 10.44
N ASP A 83 10.55 -21.99 10.48
CA ASP A 83 9.18 -21.57 10.20
C ASP A 83 8.98 -21.01 8.79
N PHE A 84 10.03 -20.41 8.25
CA PHE A 84 10.07 -19.79 6.94
C PHE A 84 11.52 -19.70 6.43
N GLU A 85 11.68 -19.46 5.14
CA GLU A 85 12.95 -19.12 4.49
C GLU A 85 12.72 -17.85 3.66
N MET A 86 13.57 -16.83 3.83
CA MET A 86 13.58 -15.69 2.92
C MET A 86 14.19 -16.11 1.59
N ILE A 87 13.42 -15.95 0.51
CA ILE A 87 13.90 -16.23 -0.85
C ILE A 87 14.41 -14.94 -1.49
N THR A 88 13.69 -13.84 -1.34
CA THR A 88 14.22 -12.51 -1.71
C THR A 88 15.24 -12.09 -0.67
N GLN A 89 16.49 -11.92 -1.12
CA GLN A 89 17.63 -11.53 -0.29
C GLN A 89 17.81 -10.00 -0.29
N GLY A 90 18.35 -9.46 0.80
CA GLY A 90 18.59 -8.03 0.98
C GLY A 90 17.37 -7.26 1.49
N ASN A 91 17.46 -5.94 1.46
CA ASN A 91 16.51 -5.00 2.06
C ASN A 91 16.04 -3.92 1.07
N SER A 92 16.22 -4.15 -0.24
CA SER A 92 15.82 -3.20 -1.28
C SER A 92 15.36 -3.92 -2.54
N LEU A 93 14.34 -3.38 -3.21
CA LEU A 93 13.87 -3.84 -4.52
C LEU A 93 14.11 -2.74 -5.57
N THR A 94 14.63 -3.13 -6.73
CA THR A 94 14.83 -2.21 -7.86
C THR A 94 13.71 -2.39 -8.88
N PHE A 95 12.90 -1.35 -9.05
CA PHE A 95 11.88 -1.23 -10.08
C PHE A 95 12.52 -0.56 -11.30
N LEU A 96 12.68 -1.32 -12.37
CA LEU A 96 13.09 -0.78 -13.66
C LEU A 96 11.94 0.01 -14.31
N PRO A 97 12.21 0.98 -15.20
CA PRO A 97 11.17 1.65 -15.97
C PRO A 97 10.17 0.68 -16.61
N GLY A 98 8.87 0.89 -16.32
CA GLY A 98 7.78 0.04 -16.79
C GLY A 98 7.44 -1.15 -15.89
N ILE A 99 8.17 -1.36 -14.79
CA ILE A 99 7.85 -2.34 -13.76
C ILE A 99 7.10 -1.65 -12.63
N TYR A 100 5.92 -2.18 -12.28
CA TYR A 100 5.02 -1.58 -11.30
C TYR A 100 4.76 -2.46 -10.07
N GLU A 101 5.30 -3.67 -10.04
CA GLU A 101 5.25 -4.55 -8.88
C GLU A 101 6.54 -5.35 -8.77
N MET A 102 7.03 -5.53 -7.53
CA MET A 102 8.19 -6.34 -7.24
C MET A 102 7.93 -7.24 -6.02
N PRO A 103 8.22 -8.54 -6.09
CA PRO A 103 7.88 -9.48 -5.03
C PRO A 103 8.98 -9.59 -3.95
N VAL A 104 8.55 -9.54 -2.70
CA VAL A 104 9.26 -10.16 -1.57
C VAL A 104 8.79 -11.61 -1.46
N ARG A 105 9.70 -12.56 -1.66
CA ARG A 105 9.40 -13.99 -1.70
C ARG A 105 9.77 -14.66 -0.39
N ILE A 106 8.82 -15.39 0.17
CA ILE A 106 9.00 -16.15 1.41
C ILE A 106 8.48 -17.56 1.18
N LYS A 107 9.31 -18.55 1.50
CA LYS A 107 8.89 -19.95 1.56
C LYS A 107 8.49 -20.27 2.99
N TRP A 108 7.22 -20.59 3.19
CA TRP A 108 6.69 -21.02 4.48
C TRP A 108 6.95 -22.51 4.69
N LEU A 109 7.38 -22.86 5.90
CA LEU A 109 7.71 -24.21 6.30
C LEU A 109 6.72 -24.71 7.37
N PRO A 110 6.40 -26.01 7.36
CA PRO A 110 5.49 -26.58 8.35
C PRO A 110 6.20 -26.70 9.70
N ASN A 111 5.61 -26.15 10.76
CA ASN A 111 6.13 -26.23 12.11
C ASN A 111 5.02 -25.97 13.15
N THR A 112 5.10 -26.61 14.31
CA THR A 112 4.17 -26.36 15.43
C THR A 112 4.49 -25.03 16.09
N LEU A 113 3.48 -24.20 16.35
CA LEU A 113 3.66 -22.86 16.90
C LEU A 113 3.54 -22.85 18.42
N ASP A 114 4.21 -21.88 19.05
CA ASP A 114 3.93 -21.50 20.42
C ASP A 114 2.86 -20.39 20.43
N PRO A 115 1.62 -20.67 20.86
CA PRO A 115 0.53 -19.68 20.81
C PRO A 115 0.72 -18.52 21.80
N SER A 116 1.71 -18.60 22.71
CA SER A 116 2.02 -17.53 23.66
C SER A 116 3.00 -16.48 23.10
N LYS A 117 3.58 -16.72 21.93
CA LYS A 117 4.58 -15.85 21.29
C LYS A 117 4.02 -15.08 20.10
N ASP A 118 4.77 -14.08 19.64
CA ASP A 118 4.45 -13.36 18.43
C ASP A 118 4.82 -14.20 17.19
N ASN A 119 3.82 -14.83 16.60
CA ASN A 119 3.95 -15.64 15.38
C ASN A 119 3.75 -14.82 14.10
N SER A 120 4.08 -13.52 14.12
CA SER A 120 3.95 -12.63 12.97
C SER A 120 5.29 -12.37 12.25
N LEU A 121 5.19 -12.10 10.95
CA LEU A 121 6.24 -11.55 10.11
C LEU A 121 5.67 -10.31 9.42
N ILE A 122 6.36 -9.18 9.53
CA ILE A 122 5.93 -7.90 8.96
C ILE A 122 6.90 -7.52 7.85
N ILE A 123 6.38 -7.23 6.66
CA ILE A 123 7.14 -6.59 5.59
C ILE A 123 6.76 -5.11 5.59
N ARG A 124 7.70 -4.21 5.87
CA ARG A 124 7.46 -2.78 5.98
C ARG A 124 8.32 -2.00 4.98
N ILE A 125 7.70 -1.12 4.21
CA ILE A 125 8.42 -0.19 3.34
C ILE A 125 9.02 0.92 4.22
N THR A 126 10.32 1.17 4.09
CA THR A 126 11.05 2.12 4.95
C THR A 126 11.52 3.36 4.20
N GLY A 127 11.65 3.27 2.87
CA GLY A 127 12.20 4.37 2.08
C GLY A 127 12.10 4.13 0.58
N ASN A 128 12.39 5.19 -0.18
CA ASN A 128 12.68 5.08 -1.60
C ASN A 128 13.56 6.25 -2.06
N ASN A 129 14.35 6.02 -3.10
CA ASN A 129 15.32 7.00 -3.60
C ASN A 129 14.70 8.20 -4.37
N LEU A 130 13.41 8.14 -4.73
CA LEU A 130 12.74 9.19 -5.52
C LEU A 130 11.83 10.10 -4.68
N GLY A 131 11.75 9.86 -3.37
CA GLY A 131 10.90 10.66 -2.47
C GLY A 131 9.40 10.48 -2.70
N PHE A 132 8.97 9.34 -3.25
CA PHE A 132 7.56 9.00 -3.44
C PHE A 132 6.89 8.72 -2.09
N THR A 133 5.59 8.96 -2.03
CA THR A 133 4.79 8.67 -0.82
C THR A 133 4.81 7.17 -0.52
N ILE A 134 4.95 6.81 0.76
CA ILE A 134 4.84 5.43 1.24
C ILE A 134 3.44 5.22 1.83
N GLY A 135 2.85 4.09 1.49
CA GLY A 135 1.46 3.76 1.76
C GLY A 135 0.49 4.40 0.77
N LEU A 136 -0.79 4.12 0.97
CA LEU A 136 -1.87 4.76 0.25
C LEU A 136 -1.92 6.25 0.61
N PRO A 137 -2.19 7.14 -0.38
CA PRO A 137 -2.37 8.56 -0.12
C PRO A 137 -3.47 8.81 0.94
N GLY A 138 -3.16 9.66 1.92
CA GLY A 138 -4.05 9.98 3.03
C GLY A 138 -3.27 10.15 4.35
N PRO A 139 -3.93 10.62 5.42
CA PRO A 139 -3.27 10.87 6.70
C PRO A 139 -2.81 9.58 7.41
N ASP A 140 -3.46 8.45 7.11
CA ASP A 140 -3.22 7.19 7.84
C ASP A 140 -2.10 6.35 7.23
N HIS A 141 -1.63 6.67 6.01
CA HIS A 141 -0.57 5.93 5.32
C HIS A 141 -0.78 4.40 5.32
N ASN A 142 -2.02 3.96 5.15
CA ASN A 142 -2.39 2.53 5.11
C ASN A 142 -1.53 1.78 4.09
N GLN A 143 -1.28 0.49 4.31
CA GLN A 143 -0.48 -0.35 3.40
C GLN A 143 0.99 0.10 3.25
N THR A 144 1.52 0.77 4.27
CA THR A 144 2.98 0.92 4.46
C THR A 144 3.64 -0.41 4.84
N GLU A 145 2.87 -1.28 5.50
CA GLU A 145 3.30 -2.61 5.93
C GLU A 145 2.24 -3.67 5.66
N LEU A 146 2.72 -4.91 5.53
CA LEU A 146 1.90 -6.12 5.47
C LEU A 146 2.26 -7.02 6.65
N VAL A 147 1.27 -7.30 7.50
CA VAL A 147 1.42 -8.19 8.65
C VAL A 147 0.96 -9.60 8.27
N ILE A 148 1.83 -10.60 8.43
CA ILE A 148 1.54 -11.98 8.08
C ILE A 148 1.63 -12.81 9.35
N THR A 149 0.49 -13.28 9.85
CA THR A 149 0.45 -14.11 11.07
C THR A 149 0.37 -15.59 10.73
N LYS A 150 1.32 -16.39 11.25
CA LYS A 150 1.26 -17.84 11.13
C LYS A 150 0.27 -18.39 12.17
N ILE A 151 -0.64 -19.28 11.75
CA ILE A 151 -1.74 -19.82 12.57
C ILE A 151 -1.85 -21.34 12.44
N GLU A 152 -2.38 -22.05 13.45
CA GLU A 152 -2.55 -23.52 13.44
C GLU A 152 -3.54 -24.08 12.41
#